data_AF-A0A0C4WXN5-F1
#
_entry.id   AF-A0A0C4WXN5-F1
#
_cell.length_a   1.000
_cell.length_b   1.000
_cell.length_c   1.000
_cell.angle_alpha   90.00
_cell.angle_beta   90.00
_cell.angle_gamma   90.00
#
_symmetry.space_group_name_H-M   'P 1'
#
loop_
_entity.id
_entity.type
_entity.pdbx_description
1 polymer ?
#
loop_
_entity_poly.entity_id
_entity_poly.type
_entity_poly.pdbx_seq_one_letter_code
_entity_poly.pdbx_strand_id
1 'polypeptide(L)'
;MSTSIARDIQRLAGLDEPSTTLLRSFDLEWRCGTRFIKTLLLAGYNPPTIGTALTEALQRYQRMCQQGVADYERLKFVLGHLYRALERADQLPGDELTARWGRHAYVPSEVTEYLIQTYGAAEHV
;
A
#
# COMPACT_ATOMS: atom_id res chain seq x y z
N MET A 1 16.07 18.53 -5.82
CA MET A 1 16.11 17.07 -6.05
C MET A 1 14.88 16.46 -5.41
N SER A 2 13.96 15.86 -6.19
CA SER A 2 12.81 15.16 -5.61
C SER A 2 13.33 13.93 -4.86
N THR A 3 13.12 13.84 -3.54
CA THR A 3 13.36 12.60 -2.83
C THR A 3 12.48 11.50 -3.43
N SER A 4 13.05 10.33 -3.68
CA SER A 4 12.29 9.17 -4.16
C SER A 4 11.28 8.79 -3.08
N ILE A 5 10.00 8.63 -3.45
CA ILE A 5 8.93 8.26 -2.51
C ILE A 5 9.29 6.94 -1.81
N ALA A 6 9.86 5.98 -2.56
CA ALA A 6 10.36 4.73 -2.00
C ALA A 6 11.42 4.92 -0.92
N ARG A 7 12.34 5.90 -1.06
CA ARG A 7 13.33 6.22 -0.01
C ARG A 7 12.68 6.87 1.22
N ASP A 8 11.66 7.70 1.03
CA ASP A 8 10.94 8.29 2.15
C ASP A 8 10.19 7.21 2.94
N ILE A 9 9.50 6.29 2.24
CA ILE A 9 8.83 5.13 2.86
C ILE A 9 9.85 4.24 3.58
N GLN A 10 11.00 3.95 2.95
CA GLN A 10 12.07 3.16 3.57
C GLN A 10 12.51 3.73 4.93
N ARG A 11 12.72 5.05 5.01
CA ARG A 11 13.10 5.71 6.26
C ARG A 11 11.99 5.69 7.31
N LEU A 12 10.75 5.92 6.89
CA LEU A 12 9.61 5.99 7.80
C LEU A 12 9.25 4.59 8.35
N ALA A 13 9.22 3.57 7.49
CA ALA A 13 8.77 2.22 7.83
C ALA A 13 9.91 1.25 8.18
N GLY A 14 11.17 1.69 8.10
CA GLY A 14 12.33 0.86 8.47
C GLY A 14 12.57 -0.33 7.52
N LEU A 15 12.31 -0.18 6.23
CA LEU A 15 12.50 -1.25 5.25
C LEU A 15 13.99 -1.59 5.06
N ASP A 16 14.28 -2.87 4.88
CA ASP A 16 15.60 -3.37 4.49
C ASP A 16 15.92 -3.05 3.02
N GLU A 17 17.18 -3.19 2.62
CA GLU A 17 17.61 -2.86 1.25
C GLU A 17 16.92 -3.72 0.17
N PRO A 18 16.72 -5.05 0.36
CA PRO A 18 15.95 -5.87 -0.57
C PRO A 18 14.52 -5.36 -0.79
N SER A 19 13.76 -5.11 0.29
CA SER A 19 12.39 -4.60 0.18
C SER A 19 12.36 -3.19 -0.41
N THR A 20 13.36 -2.36 -0.09
CA THR A 20 13.49 -1.02 -0.68
C THR A 20 13.73 -1.08 -2.19
N THR A 21 14.50 -2.05 -2.67
CA THR A 21 14.72 -2.26 -4.11
C THR A 21 13.42 -2.66 -4.80
N LEU A 22 12.67 -3.61 -4.22
CA LEU A 22 11.36 -4.00 -4.74
C LEU A 22 10.35 -2.86 -4.69
N LEU A 23 10.37 -2.04 -3.64
CA LEU A 23 9.53 -0.85 -3.53
C LEU A 23 9.85 0.18 -4.61
N ARG A 24 11.11 0.33 -5.02
CA ARG A 24 11.49 1.18 -6.16
C ARG A 24 10.93 0.64 -7.48
N SER A 25 10.98 -0.68 -7.70
CA SER A 25 10.36 -1.29 -8.87
C SER A 25 8.84 -1.09 -8.88
N PHE A 26 8.20 -1.27 -7.72
CA PHE A 26 6.78 -0.98 -7.54
C PHE A 26 6.46 0.50 -7.74
N ASP A 27 7.32 1.44 -7.31
CA ASP A 27 7.14 2.89 -7.52
C ASP A 27 7.15 3.29 -9.00
N LEU A 28 7.99 2.62 -9.81
CA LEU A 28 8.09 2.87 -11.24
C LEU A 28 6.82 2.46 -11.99
N GLU A 29 6.20 1.35 -11.57
CA GLU A 29 4.98 0.83 -12.18
C GLU A 29 3.71 1.47 -11.57
N TRP A 30 3.70 1.64 -10.25
CA TRP A 30 2.56 2.02 -9.42
C TRP A 30 2.89 3.18 -8.49
N ARG A 31 3.32 4.30 -9.06
CA ARG A 31 3.58 5.54 -8.31
C ARG A 31 2.37 6.00 -7.48
N CYS A 32 1.15 5.68 -7.89
CA CYS A 32 -0.04 5.94 -7.09
C CYS A 32 -0.07 5.11 -5.80
N GLY A 33 0.35 3.84 -5.85
CA GLY A 33 0.43 2.96 -4.69
C GLY A 33 1.43 3.46 -3.65
N THR A 34 2.63 3.86 -4.06
CA THR A 34 3.63 4.42 -3.13
C THR A 34 3.20 5.78 -2.56
N ARG A 35 2.54 6.64 -3.34
CA ARG A 35 1.92 7.86 -2.82
C ARG A 35 0.89 7.55 -1.73
N PHE A 36 0.03 6.57 -1.98
CA PHE A 36 -0.97 6.13 -1.00
C PHE A 36 -0.32 5.62 0.29
N ILE A 37 0.68 4.76 0.19
CA ILE A 37 1.44 4.22 1.33
C ILE A 37 2.13 5.36 2.11
N LYS A 38 2.74 6.31 1.42
CA LYS A 38 3.34 7.49 2.08
C LYS A 38 2.29 8.33 2.81
N THR A 39 1.09 8.50 2.23
CA THR A 39 -0.01 9.20 2.90
C THR A 39 -0.42 8.52 4.20
N LEU A 40 -0.50 7.19 4.25
CA LEU A 40 -0.76 6.45 5.48
C LEU A 40 0.30 6.71 6.56
N LEU A 41 1.58 6.62 6.19
CA LEU A 41 2.67 6.88 7.14
C LEU A 41 2.64 8.33 7.67
N LEU A 42 2.35 9.30 6.81
CA LEU A 42 2.22 10.70 7.21
C LEU A 42 0.97 10.99 8.04
N ALA A 43 -0.08 10.17 7.92
CA ALA A 43 -1.29 10.26 8.72
C ALA A 43 -1.14 9.61 10.12
N GLY A 44 0.03 9.03 10.44
CA GLY A 44 0.33 8.48 11.76
C GLY A 44 0.05 7.00 11.94
N TYR A 45 -0.19 6.26 10.85
CA TYR A 45 -0.35 4.79 10.91
C TYR A 45 0.98 4.13 11.30
N ASN A 46 0.90 3.08 12.11
CA ASN A 46 2.06 2.47 12.77
C ASN A 46 3.13 2.02 11.76
N PRO A 47 4.33 2.65 11.73
CA PRO A 47 5.32 2.35 10.72
C PRO A 47 5.86 0.90 10.76
N PRO A 48 6.15 0.28 11.92
CA PRO A 48 6.40 -1.16 12.01
C PRO A 48 5.37 -2.05 11.32
N THR A 49 4.06 -1.83 11.53
CA THR A 49 2.99 -2.62 10.90
C THR A 49 3.04 -2.49 9.38
N ILE A 50 3.18 -1.25 8.88
CA ILE A 50 3.32 -0.98 7.45
C ILE A 50 4.60 -1.60 6.89
N GLY A 51 5.71 -1.50 7.59
CA GLY A 51 7.01 -2.04 7.20
C GLY A 51 6.96 -3.56 7.01
N THR A 52 6.47 -4.29 8.01
CA THR A 52 6.30 -5.75 7.93
C THR A 52 5.38 -6.14 6.79
N ALA A 53 4.24 -5.48 6.64
CA ALA A 53 3.29 -5.77 5.56
C ALA A 53 3.91 -5.55 4.17
N LEU A 54 4.67 -4.47 4.00
CA LEU A 54 5.34 -4.17 2.73
C LEU A 54 6.43 -5.19 2.41
N THR A 55 7.25 -5.60 3.38
CA THR A 55 8.28 -6.62 3.18
C THR A 55 7.68 -7.92 2.63
N GLU A 56 6.56 -8.38 3.20
CA GLU A 56 5.86 -9.58 2.73
C GLU A 56 5.20 -9.38 1.36
N ALA A 57 4.48 -8.25 1.19
CA ALA A 57 3.74 -7.96 -0.03
C ALA A 57 4.67 -7.80 -1.24
N LEU A 58 5.81 -7.11 -1.07
CA LEU A 58 6.74 -6.83 -2.16
C LEU A 58 7.44 -8.09 -2.68
N GLN A 59 7.77 -9.04 -1.80
CA GLN A 59 8.30 -10.34 -2.22
C GLN A 59 7.29 -11.13 -3.07
N ARG A 60 5.99 -11.05 -2.73
CA ARG A 60 4.95 -11.71 -3.52
C ARG A 60 4.63 -10.94 -4.80
N TYR A 61 4.65 -9.61 -4.78
CA TYR A 61 4.57 -8.77 -5.96
C TYR A 61 5.61 -9.16 -7.02
N GLN A 62 6.87 -9.34 -6.62
CA GLN A 62 7.94 -9.77 -7.54
C GLN A 62 7.60 -11.08 -8.26
N ARG A 63 7.04 -12.06 -7.53
CA ARG A 63 6.58 -13.34 -8.11
C ARG A 63 5.41 -13.15 -9.07
N MET A 64 4.47 -12.26 -8.72
CA MET A 64 3.33 -11.94 -9.60
C MET A 64 3.78 -11.29 -10.91
N CYS A 65 4.82 -10.44 -10.88
CA CYS A 65 5.43 -9.90 -12.09
C CYS A 65 6.01 -11.01 -12.99
N GLN A 66 6.73 -11.98 -12.40
CA GLN A 66 7.29 -13.12 -13.13
C GLN A 66 6.21 -14.03 -13.74
N GLN A 67 5.05 -14.11 -13.09
CA GLN A 67 3.90 -14.91 -13.53
C GLN A 67 3.03 -14.18 -14.57
N GLY A 68 3.32 -12.91 -14.89
CA GLY A 68 2.50 -12.13 -15.83
C GLY A 68 1.09 -11.83 -15.30
N VAL A 69 0.91 -11.77 -13.97
CA VAL A 69 -0.39 -11.41 -13.37
C VAL A 69 -0.79 -10.00 -13.78
N ALA A 70 -2.06 -9.76 -14.07
CA ALA A 70 -2.54 -8.45 -14.50
C ALA A 70 -2.14 -7.30 -13.56
N ASP A 71 -1.84 -6.17 -14.19
CA ASP A 71 -1.35 -4.93 -13.58
C ASP A 71 -2.15 -4.49 -12.35
N TYR A 72 -3.48 -4.31 -12.48
CA TYR A 72 -4.32 -3.90 -11.34
C TYR A 72 -4.42 -4.95 -10.24
N GLU A 73 -4.30 -6.24 -10.57
CA GLU A 73 -4.30 -7.30 -9.56
C GLU A 73 -3.03 -7.26 -8.70
N ARG A 74 -1.88 -6.88 -9.28
CA ARG A 74 -0.64 -6.64 -8.52
C ARG A 74 -0.81 -5.46 -7.55
N LEU A 75 -1.43 -4.37 -8.00
CA LEU A 75 -1.69 -3.20 -7.14
C LEU A 75 -2.69 -3.52 -6.01
N LYS A 76 -3.82 -4.16 -6.33
CA LYS A 76 -4.80 -4.63 -5.34
C LYS A 76 -4.16 -5.53 -4.30
N PHE A 77 -3.30 -6.44 -4.72
CA PHE A 77 -2.60 -7.34 -3.81
C PHE A 77 -1.73 -6.57 -2.81
N VAL A 78 -0.89 -5.63 -3.27
CA VAL A 78 0.01 -4.89 -2.38
C VAL A 78 -0.79 -4.03 -1.38
N LEU A 79 -1.77 -3.25 -1.85
CA LEU A 79 -2.57 -2.40 -0.97
C LEU A 79 -3.49 -3.22 -0.06
N GLY A 80 -4.07 -4.31 -0.56
CA GLY A 80 -4.93 -5.20 0.22
C GLY A 80 -4.16 -5.92 1.34
N HIS A 81 -2.93 -6.37 1.06
CA HIS A 81 -2.08 -6.98 2.10
C HIS A 81 -1.76 -5.98 3.21
N LEU A 82 -1.54 -4.72 2.85
CA LEU A 82 -1.33 -3.64 3.80
C LEU A 82 -2.60 -3.35 4.63
N TYR A 83 -3.78 -3.31 4.01
CA TYR A 83 -5.06 -3.13 4.72
C TYR A 83 -5.34 -4.27 5.69
N ARG A 84 -5.09 -5.52 5.30
CA ARG A 84 -5.23 -6.68 6.19
C ARG A 84 -4.30 -6.58 7.41
N ALA A 85 -3.08 -6.07 7.25
CA ALA A 85 -2.17 -5.87 8.36
C ALA A 85 -2.65 -4.77 9.31
N LEU A 86 -3.19 -3.68 8.75
CA LEU A 86 -3.76 -2.57 9.50
C LEU A 86 -5.05 -2.97 10.23
N GLU A 87 -5.92 -3.76 9.61
CA GLU A 87 -7.12 -4.34 10.22
C GLU A 87 -6.78 -5.17 11.45
N ARG A 88 -5.80 -6.08 11.34
CA ARG A 88 -5.32 -6.90 12.46
C ARG A 88 -4.71 -6.08 13.59
N ALA A 89 -4.23 -4.88 13.29
CA ALA A 89 -3.67 -3.94 14.26
C ALA A 89 -4.71 -2.97 14.83
N ASP A 90 -6.00 -3.10 14.47
CA ASP A 90 -7.08 -2.16 14.82
C ASP A 90 -6.77 -0.71 14.38
N GLN A 91 -6.15 -0.59 13.21
CA GLN A 91 -5.69 0.67 12.62
C GLN A 91 -6.16 0.79 11.18
N LEU A 92 -7.37 0.35 10.87
CA LEU A 92 -7.86 0.41 9.51
C LEU A 92 -8.30 1.84 9.14
N PRO A 93 -7.94 2.37 7.95
CA PRO A 93 -8.53 3.59 7.45
C PRO A 93 -10.03 3.44 7.19
N GLY A 94 -10.84 4.38 7.69
CA GLY A 94 -12.26 4.43 7.36
C GLY A 94 -12.50 4.73 5.88
N ASP A 95 -13.67 4.37 5.39
CA ASP A 95 -14.04 4.39 3.96
C ASP A 95 -13.86 5.77 3.32
N GLU A 96 -14.28 6.83 4.00
CA GLU A 96 -14.11 8.21 3.52
C GLU A 96 -12.65 8.60 3.37
N LEU A 97 -11.80 8.18 4.31
CA LEU A 97 -10.35 8.42 4.28
C LEU A 97 -9.71 7.64 3.13
N THR A 98 -10.06 6.36 2.98
CA THR A 98 -9.62 5.50 1.89
C THR A 98 -9.95 6.11 0.53
N ALA A 99 -11.21 6.53 0.34
CA ALA A 99 -11.65 7.18 -0.88
C ALA A 99 -10.92 8.51 -1.15
N ARG A 100 -10.76 9.34 -0.12
CA ARG A 100 -10.07 10.63 -0.21
C ARG A 100 -8.59 10.46 -0.58
N TRP A 101 -7.88 9.58 0.11
CA TRP A 101 -6.47 9.31 -0.17
C TRP A 101 -6.27 8.61 -1.51
N GLY A 102 -7.19 7.72 -1.92
CA GLY A 102 -7.17 7.08 -3.23
C GLY A 102 -7.22 8.13 -4.35
N ARG A 103 -8.16 9.08 -4.26
CA ARG A 103 -8.25 10.21 -5.19
C ARG A 103 -6.99 11.07 -5.21
N HIS A 104 -6.47 11.46 -4.05
CA HIS A 104 -5.27 12.30 -3.97
C HIS A 104 -4.01 11.61 -4.49
N ALA A 105 -3.88 10.30 -4.28
CA ALA A 105 -2.75 9.52 -4.77
C ALA A 105 -2.88 9.10 -6.24
N TYR A 106 -4.05 9.35 -6.87
CA TYR A 106 -4.42 8.89 -8.22
C TYR A 106 -4.45 7.36 -8.34
N VAL A 107 -4.91 6.68 -7.28
CA VAL A 107 -5.17 5.23 -7.32
C VAL A 107 -6.43 5.00 -8.17
N PRO A 108 -6.46 4.01 -9.08
CA PRO A 108 -7.65 3.69 -9.86
C PRO A 108 -8.87 3.45 -8.96
N SER A 109 -10.05 3.91 -9.39
CA SER A 109 -11.28 3.78 -8.60
C SER A 109 -11.59 2.33 -8.26
N GLU A 110 -11.44 1.42 -9.21
CA GLU A 110 -11.65 -0.03 -9.03
C GLU A 110 -10.80 -0.63 -7.90
N VAL A 111 -9.58 -0.11 -7.69
CA VAL A 111 -8.71 -0.57 -6.60
C VAL A 111 -9.16 0.03 -5.27
N THR A 112 -9.58 1.29 -5.27
CA THR A 112 -10.05 1.98 -4.07
C THR A 112 -11.38 1.40 -3.60
N GLU A 113 -12.31 1.13 -4.51
CA GLU A 113 -13.57 0.43 -4.28
C GLU A 113 -13.32 -0.99 -3.76
N TYR A 114 -12.37 -1.72 -4.35
CA TYR A 114 -11.96 -3.02 -3.82
C TYR A 114 -11.53 -2.95 -2.35
N LEU A 115 -10.71 -1.96 -1.98
CA LEU A 115 -10.25 -1.80 -0.59
C LEU A 115 -11.43 -1.51 0.35
N ILE A 116 -12.34 -0.62 -0.06
CA ILE A 116 -13.53 -0.25 0.73
C ILE A 116 -14.49 -1.44 0.85
N GLN A 117 -14.78 -2.17 -0.22
CA GLN A 117 -15.70 -3.30 -0.17
C GLN A 117 -15.14 -4.50 0.60
N THR A 118 -13.82 -4.69 0.58
CA THR A 118 -13.17 -5.84 1.21
C THR A 118 -12.85 -5.61 2.68
N TYR A 119 -12.46 -4.38 3.04
CA TYR A 119 -11.97 -4.04 4.37
C TYR A 119 -12.80 -2.96 5.05
N GLY A 120 -13.64 -2.23 4.31
CA GLY A 120 -14.46 -1.17 4.88
C GLY A 120 -15.24 -1.67 6.09
N ALA A 121 -15.40 -0.78 7.07
CA ALA A 121 -16.10 -1.13 8.28
C ALA A 121 -17.52 -1.56 7.90
N ALA A 122 -17.82 -2.85 8.01
CA ALA A 122 -19.20 -3.26 8.16
C ALA A 122 -19.70 -2.46 9.35
N GLU A 123 -20.61 -1.50 9.13
CA GLU A 123 -21.38 -0.93 10.21
C GLU A 123 -21.97 -2.14 10.94
N HIS A 124 -21.43 -2.42 12.13
CA HIS A 124 -21.97 -3.40 13.03
C HIS A 124 -23.36 -2.89 13.41
N VAL A 125 -24.37 -3.35 12.68
CA VAL A 125 -25.78 -3.33 13.09
C VAL A 125 -25.95 -4.31 14.24
#